data_AF-A0A9E1DST4-F1
#
_entry.id   AF-A0A9E1DST4-F1
#
_cell.length_a   1.000
_cell.length_b   1.000
_cell.length_c   1.000
_cell.angle_alpha   90.00
_cell.angle_beta   90.00
_cell.angle_gamma   90.00
#
_symmetry.space_group_name_H-M   'P 1'
#
loop_
_entity.id
_entity.type
_entity.pdbx_description
1 polymer ?
#
loop_
_entity_poly.entity_id
_entity_poly.type
_entity_poly.pdbx_seq_one_letter_code
_entity_poly.pdbx_strand_id
1 'polypeptide(L)'
;MEFRTRKLPKAKAAELSSFPIDQAEPYRPLPAPVYLLLPRNEKMVSVKGPFDFFTARDLARLKDALERQPDGGAFYFGPIYSRVEPFQSLARDVQKMLGWNAPNATSVLEPAPYELSDAVLRKLGTAWAPLSNLNGADRDGPIAIESYFAVAFANELCEPIPGDWLEFAREKDPDFYELSLLRSGVFVFLALHLGYLDLKMLSAYRKRFFSDEIKIFGSGGAESAPFSLELAELKRWTENLIHSPEVLTISSDQFEHSISRITQKLKSRLQRVRRELTDPASTLAHTYDDGGLGNHRPEEEEAERVG
;
A
#
# COMPACT_ATOMS: atom_id res chain seq x y z
N MET A 1 -13.21 -7.60 -7.88
CA MET A 1 -12.65 -8.99 -7.69
C MET A 1 -13.77 -10.00 -7.42
N GLU A 2 -13.94 -11.08 -8.20
CA GLU A 2 -15.12 -12.00 -8.07
C GLU A 2 -14.95 -12.99 -6.90
N PHE A 3 -15.56 -12.68 -5.75
CA PHE A 3 -15.54 -13.56 -4.58
C PHE A 3 -16.63 -14.66 -4.68
N ARG A 4 -16.18 -15.90 -4.94
CA ARG A 4 -17.06 -17.05 -5.22
C ARG A 4 -17.51 -17.82 -3.97
N THR A 5 -16.76 -17.75 -2.87
CA THR A 5 -16.99 -18.60 -1.68
C THR A 5 -17.86 -17.92 -0.63
N ARG A 6 -19.14 -17.71 -0.95
CA ARG A 6 -20.11 -16.98 -0.09
C ARG A 6 -20.47 -17.68 1.22
N LYS A 7 -20.26 -18.99 1.33
CA LYS A 7 -20.63 -19.79 2.52
C LYS A 7 -19.50 -20.76 2.87
N LEU A 8 -19.21 -20.88 4.17
CA LEU A 8 -18.26 -21.84 4.72
C LEU A 8 -18.92 -22.65 5.85
N PRO A 9 -18.50 -23.91 6.09
CA PRO A 9 -18.96 -24.66 7.25
C PRO A 9 -18.38 -24.07 8.55
N LYS A 10 -19.10 -24.19 9.68
CA LYS A 10 -18.66 -23.71 11.01
C LYS A 10 -17.26 -24.21 11.40
N ALA A 11 -16.90 -25.43 11.01
CA ALA A 11 -15.57 -25.99 11.28
C ALA A 11 -14.41 -25.11 10.77
N LYS A 12 -14.63 -24.32 9.71
CA LYS A 12 -13.62 -23.40 9.18
C LYS A 12 -13.37 -22.17 10.04
N ALA A 13 -14.24 -21.85 11.01
CA ALA A 13 -14.05 -20.68 11.88
C ALA A 13 -12.72 -20.74 12.65
N ALA A 14 -12.26 -21.94 13.03
CA ALA A 14 -10.99 -22.13 13.75
C ALA A 14 -9.74 -21.85 12.91
N GLU A 15 -9.87 -21.84 11.58
CA GLU A 15 -8.78 -21.57 10.64
C GLU A 15 -8.72 -20.10 10.20
N LEU A 16 -9.68 -19.27 10.65
CA LEU A 16 -9.81 -17.89 10.22
C LEU A 16 -9.45 -16.92 11.33
N SER A 17 -8.92 -15.77 10.93
CA SER A 17 -8.64 -14.68 11.86
C SER A 17 -9.95 -14.06 12.33
N SER A 18 -10.23 -14.18 13.63
CA SER A 18 -11.37 -13.53 14.27
C SER A 18 -11.03 -12.08 14.62
N PHE A 19 -11.96 -11.17 14.41
CA PHE A 19 -11.86 -9.76 14.74
C PHE A 19 -13.13 -9.32 15.47
N PRO A 20 -13.03 -8.76 16.69
CA PRO A 20 -14.19 -8.30 17.44
C PRO A 20 -14.95 -7.21 16.67
N ILE A 21 -16.27 -7.33 16.58
CA ILE A 21 -17.09 -6.34 15.87
C ILE A 21 -16.99 -4.93 16.48
N ASP A 22 -16.68 -4.84 17.77
CA ASP A 22 -16.54 -3.55 18.46
C ASP A 22 -15.36 -2.72 18.00
N GLN A 23 -14.33 -3.37 17.48
CA GLN A 23 -13.14 -2.71 16.93
C GLN A 23 -13.34 -2.31 15.46
N ALA A 24 -14.47 -2.68 14.83
CA ALA A 24 -14.72 -2.33 13.45
C ALA A 24 -15.01 -0.85 13.31
N GLU A 25 -14.27 -0.21 12.41
CA GLU A 25 -14.43 1.21 12.08
C GLU A 25 -15.31 1.35 10.83
N PRO A 26 -16.27 2.29 10.82
CA PRO A 26 -17.06 2.57 9.63
C PRO A 26 -16.16 3.12 8.52
N TYR A 27 -16.54 2.86 7.28
CA TYR A 27 -15.86 3.36 6.07
C TYR A 27 -14.43 2.88 5.87
N ARG A 28 -13.91 2.00 6.72
CA ARG A 28 -12.61 1.36 6.52
C ARG A 28 -12.73 0.27 5.43
N PRO A 29 -12.03 0.39 4.29
CA PRO A 29 -12.05 -0.66 3.28
C PRO A 29 -11.49 -1.96 3.85
N LEU A 30 -12.18 -3.07 3.58
CA LEU A 30 -11.90 -4.36 4.20
C LEU A 30 -10.71 -5.05 3.53
N PRO A 31 -9.75 -5.56 4.33
CA PRO A 31 -8.54 -6.22 3.83
C PRO A 31 -8.77 -7.68 3.45
N ALA A 32 -9.97 -8.23 3.59
CA ALA A 32 -10.35 -9.55 3.12
C ALA A 32 -11.89 -9.66 3.13
N PRO A 33 -12.46 -10.70 2.51
CA PRO A 33 -13.88 -11.01 2.68
C PRO A 33 -14.19 -11.23 4.16
N VAL A 34 -15.29 -10.65 4.63
CA VAL A 34 -15.75 -10.79 6.03
C VAL A 34 -16.90 -11.75 6.10
N TYR A 35 -16.83 -12.68 7.04
CA TYR A 35 -17.84 -13.67 7.34
C TYR A 35 -18.45 -13.46 8.73
N LEU A 36 -19.73 -13.84 8.85
CA LEU A 36 -20.45 -13.97 10.11
C LEU A 36 -20.83 -15.42 10.35
N LEU A 37 -20.62 -15.90 11.58
CA LEU A 37 -21.14 -17.18 12.03
C LEU A 37 -22.64 -17.07 12.33
N LEU A 38 -23.44 -17.89 11.67
CA LEU A 38 -24.87 -18.05 11.96
C LEU A 38 -25.05 -19.32 12.81
N PRO A 39 -25.13 -19.21 14.15
CA PRO A 39 -25.05 -20.37 15.04
C PRO A 39 -26.18 -21.38 14.80
N ARG A 40 -27.40 -20.91 14.51
CA ARG A 40 -28.56 -21.77 14.23
C ARG A 40 -28.38 -22.66 13.00
N ASN A 41 -27.59 -22.21 12.02
CA ASN A 41 -27.41 -22.90 10.74
C ASN A 41 -26.05 -23.58 10.62
N GLU A 42 -25.19 -23.44 11.65
CA GLU A 42 -23.80 -23.91 11.68
C GLU A 42 -22.99 -23.57 10.43
N LYS A 43 -23.25 -22.38 9.88
CA LYS A 43 -22.64 -21.88 8.65
C LYS A 43 -22.09 -20.50 8.88
N MET A 44 -20.99 -20.23 8.22
CA MET A 44 -20.50 -18.88 8.05
C MET A 44 -20.97 -18.32 6.71
N VAL A 45 -21.41 -17.07 6.72
CA VAL A 45 -21.90 -16.38 5.52
C VAL A 45 -21.06 -15.13 5.32
N SER A 46 -20.53 -14.96 4.12
CA SER A 46 -19.84 -13.73 3.77
C SER A 46 -20.85 -12.59 3.66
N VAL A 47 -20.58 -11.50 4.37
CA VAL A 47 -21.42 -10.30 4.40
C VAL A 47 -20.83 -9.16 3.57
N LYS A 48 -19.52 -9.17 3.37
CA LYS A 48 -18.77 -8.14 2.64
C LYS A 48 -17.57 -8.77 1.93
N GLY A 49 -17.25 -8.26 0.74
CA GLY A 49 -16.07 -8.65 -0.03
C GLY A 49 -14.81 -7.85 0.35
N PRO A 50 -13.66 -8.14 -0.29
CA PRO A 50 -12.48 -7.27 -0.24
C PRO A 50 -12.82 -5.88 -0.76
N PHE A 51 -12.15 -4.84 -0.25
CA PHE A 51 -12.38 -3.41 -0.57
C PHE A 51 -13.75 -2.84 -0.23
N ASP A 52 -14.75 -3.67 0.02
CA ASP A 52 -16.01 -3.25 0.59
C ASP A 52 -15.78 -2.61 1.98
N PHE A 53 -16.75 -1.87 2.49
CA PHE A 53 -16.72 -1.25 3.81
C PHE A 53 -18.09 -1.37 4.47
N PHE A 54 -18.10 -1.26 5.79
CA PHE A 54 -19.34 -1.10 6.54
C PHE A 54 -19.65 0.37 6.73
N THR A 55 -20.90 0.77 6.52
CA THR A 55 -21.36 2.09 6.98
C THR A 55 -21.54 2.08 8.49
N ALA A 56 -21.63 3.26 9.11
CA ALA A 56 -21.94 3.35 10.55
C ALA A 56 -23.29 2.66 10.88
N ARG A 57 -24.26 2.76 9.98
CA ARG A 57 -25.57 2.10 10.09
C ARG A 57 -25.47 0.58 10.01
N ASP A 58 -24.62 0.05 9.13
CA ASP A 58 -24.41 -1.39 9.01
C ASP A 58 -23.80 -1.95 10.29
N LEU A 59 -22.76 -1.29 10.82
CA LEU A 59 -22.10 -1.72 12.06
C LEU A 59 -23.07 -1.70 13.24
N ALA A 60 -23.87 -0.65 13.40
CA ALA A 60 -24.86 -0.59 14.48
C ALA A 60 -25.86 -1.76 14.42
N ARG A 61 -26.41 -2.04 13.24
CA ARG A 61 -27.34 -3.17 13.04
C ARG A 61 -26.70 -4.53 13.31
N LEU A 62 -25.45 -4.71 12.89
CA LEU A 62 -24.73 -5.96 13.08
C LEU A 62 -24.35 -6.17 14.54
N LYS A 63 -23.92 -5.12 15.25
CA LYS A 63 -23.66 -5.16 16.70
C LYS A 63 -24.91 -5.56 17.47
N ASP A 64 -26.05 -4.89 17.25
CA ASP A 64 -27.33 -5.23 17.89
C ASP A 64 -27.75 -6.69 17.64
N ALA A 65 -27.45 -7.23 16.45
CA ALA A 65 -27.78 -8.60 16.07
C ALA A 65 -26.83 -9.63 16.70
N LEU A 66 -25.56 -9.27 16.87
CA LEU A 66 -24.49 -10.14 17.33
C LEU A 66 -24.28 -10.11 18.85
N GLU A 67 -24.57 -9.00 19.54
CA GLU A 67 -24.57 -8.89 21.01
C GLU A 67 -25.55 -9.88 21.66
N ARG A 68 -26.59 -10.30 20.92
CA ARG A 68 -27.53 -11.34 21.37
C ARG A 68 -26.95 -12.76 21.29
N GLN A 69 -25.72 -12.92 20.78
CA GLN A 69 -25.01 -14.19 20.74
C GLN A 69 -24.18 -14.39 22.02
N PRO A 70 -24.04 -15.62 22.53
CA PRO A 70 -23.35 -15.90 23.79
C PRO A 70 -21.89 -15.43 23.84
N ASP A 71 -21.23 -15.33 22.69
CA ASP A 71 -19.79 -15.04 22.58
C ASP A 71 -19.49 -13.59 22.14
N GLY A 72 -20.45 -12.67 22.25
CA GLY A 72 -20.27 -11.25 21.88
C GLY A 72 -20.15 -10.97 20.38
N GLY A 73 -20.10 -12.01 19.55
CA GLY A 73 -20.06 -11.93 18.09
C GLY A 73 -18.73 -11.42 17.52
N ALA A 74 -18.25 -12.07 16.47
CA ALA A 74 -17.01 -11.69 15.80
C ALA A 74 -17.18 -11.68 14.29
N PHE A 75 -16.41 -10.82 13.64
CA PHE A 75 -16.10 -10.94 12.23
C PHE A 75 -15.01 -11.99 12.03
N TYR A 76 -15.13 -12.78 10.97
CA TYR A 76 -14.10 -13.73 10.56
C TYR A 76 -13.59 -13.32 9.19
N PHE A 77 -12.31 -13.01 9.09
CA PHE A 77 -11.70 -12.68 7.81
C PHE A 77 -11.41 -13.95 7.01
N GLY A 78 -11.63 -13.90 5.70
CA GLY A 78 -11.32 -15.00 4.80
C GLY A 78 -9.82 -15.36 4.75
N PRO A 79 -9.47 -16.54 4.21
CA PRO A 79 -8.10 -17.07 4.26
C PRO A 79 -7.00 -16.13 3.73
N ILE A 80 -7.34 -15.28 2.76
CA ILE A 80 -6.42 -14.29 2.19
C ILE A 80 -5.87 -13.30 3.21
N TYR A 81 -6.58 -13.05 4.32
CA TYR A 81 -6.19 -12.07 5.34
C TYR A 81 -4.80 -12.34 5.93
N SER A 82 -4.45 -13.60 6.14
CA SER A 82 -3.11 -14.00 6.61
C SER A 82 -1.96 -13.51 5.71
N ARG A 83 -2.23 -13.26 4.42
CA ARG A 83 -1.27 -12.70 3.47
C ARG A 83 -1.26 -11.16 3.49
N VAL A 84 -2.31 -10.53 3.99
CA VAL A 84 -2.52 -9.07 3.97
C VAL A 84 -2.06 -8.43 5.28
N GLU A 85 -2.26 -9.11 6.39
CA GLU A 85 -1.87 -8.68 7.74
C GLU A 85 -0.39 -8.24 7.85
N PRO A 86 0.60 -8.91 7.21
CA PRO A 86 1.98 -8.44 7.22
C PRO A 86 2.16 -7.04 6.63
N PHE A 87 1.39 -6.69 5.60
CA PHE A 87 1.46 -5.36 4.96
C PHE A 87 0.79 -4.28 5.81
N GLN A 88 -0.30 -4.63 6.52
CA GLN A 88 -0.89 -3.72 7.51
C GLN A 88 0.09 -3.46 8.67
N SER A 89 0.77 -4.50 9.15
CA SER A 89 1.77 -4.36 10.21
C SER A 89 2.98 -3.56 9.75
N LEU A 90 3.46 -3.80 8.52
CA LEU A 90 4.53 -3.01 7.90
C LEU A 90 4.17 -1.53 7.81
N ALA A 91 2.95 -1.19 7.41
CA ALA A 91 2.48 0.19 7.36
C ALA A 91 2.47 0.86 8.73
N ARG A 92 2.03 0.15 9.78
CA ARG A 92 2.09 0.66 11.16
C ARG A 92 3.51 0.87 11.64
N ASP A 93 4.44 0.00 11.27
CA ASP A 93 5.86 0.17 11.59
C ASP A 93 6.46 1.40 10.88
N VAL A 94 6.17 1.57 9.59
CA VAL A 94 6.56 2.77 8.82
C VAL A 94 5.93 4.02 9.44
N GLN A 95 4.66 3.98 9.82
CA GLN A 95 3.98 5.10 10.47
C GLN A 95 4.66 5.48 11.79
N LYS A 96 5.06 4.50 12.62
CA LYS A 96 5.82 4.76 13.86
C LYS A 96 7.20 5.37 13.58
N MET A 97 7.88 4.92 12.53
CA MET A 97 9.17 5.49 12.13
C MET A 97 9.04 6.94 11.67
N LEU A 98 8.01 7.24 10.86
CA LEU A 98 7.76 8.57 10.32
C LEU A 98 7.14 9.52 11.35
N GLY A 99 6.38 8.97 12.30
CA GLY A 99 5.82 9.68 13.44
C GLY A 99 6.75 9.70 14.65
N TRP A 100 8.05 9.46 14.46
CA TRP A 100 9.03 9.48 15.53
C TRP A 100 8.98 10.84 16.24
N ASN A 101 8.51 10.82 17.47
CA ASN A 101 8.60 11.92 18.42
C ASN A 101 9.41 11.37 19.57
N ALA A 102 10.66 11.82 19.78
CA ALA A 102 11.51 11.33 20.86
C ALA A 102 10.76 11.43 22.21
N PRO A 103 10.36 10.31 22.84
CA PRO A 103 9.69 10.37 24.11
C PRO A 103 10.76 10.61 25.17
N ASN A 104 10.86 11.85 25.66
CA ASN A 104 11.64 12.22 26.85
C ASN A 104 13.17 12.06 26.77
N ALA A 105 13.80 12.23 25.62
CA ALA A 105 15.25 12.11 25.51
C ALA A 105 15.95 13.48 25.50
N THR A 106 16.66 13.80 26.58
CA THR A 106 17.64 14.90 26.64
C THR A 106 18.88 14.65 25.77
N SER A 107 18.98 13.52 25.05
CA SER A 107 20.19 13.11 24.33
C SER A 107 20.00 12.23 23.09
N VAL A 108 18.78 12.03 22.58
CA VAL A 108 18.59 11.26 21.32
C VAL A 108 18.38 12.25 20.18
N LEU A 109 19.36 12.31 19.29
CA LEU A 109 19.31 13.13 18.07
C LEU A 109 18.22 12.61 17.13
N GLU A 110 17.52 13.53 16.48
CA GLU A 110 16.60 13.22 15.41
C GLU A 110 17.35 12.57 14.25
N PRO A 111 16.87 11.44 13.69
CA PRO A 111 17.49 10.83 12.53
C PRO A 111 17.49 11.82 11.37
N ALA A 112 18.58 11.87 10.61
CA ALA A 112 18.63 12.72 9.44
C ALA A 112 17.62 12.23 8.38
N PRO A 113 17.06 13.13 7.54
CA PRO A 113 16.04 12.75 6.56
C PRO A 113 16.43 11.60 5.62
N TYR A 114 17.72 11.49 5.28
CA TYR A 114 18.23 10.40 4.44
C TYR A 114 18.28 9.05 5.18
N GLU A 115 18.56 9.05 6.49
CA GLU A 115 18.57 7.84 7.33
C GLU A 115 17.16 7.29 7.46
N LEU A 116 16.19 8.19 7.69
CA LEU A 116 14.79 7.83 7.73
C LEU A 116 14.30 7.29 6.39
N SER A 117 14.68 7.94 5.27
CA SER A 117 14.35 7.45 3.93
C SER A 117 14.94 6.07 3.65
N ASP A 118 16.18 5.81 4.08
CA ASP A 118 16.84 4.53 3.87
C ASP A 118 16.20 3.42 4.71
N ALA A 119 15.95 3.71 5.99
CA ALA A 119 15.30 2.77 6.89
C ALA A 119 13.89 2.40 6.41
N VAL A 120 13.11 3.38 5.94
CA VAL A 120 11.79 3.13 5.33
C VAL A 120 11.93 2.30 4.06
N LEU A 121 12.90 2.60 3.19
CA LEU A 121 13.09 1.83 1.96
C LEU A 121 13.44 0.37 2.24
N ARG A 122 14.31 0.08 3.23
CA ARG A 122 14.62 -1.29 3.66
C ARG A 122 13.40 -2.03 4.17
N LYS A 123 12.57 -1.35 4.97
CA LYS A 123 11.30 -1.91 5.46
C LYS A 123 10.35 -2.22 4.30
N LEU A 124 10.16 -1.29 3.39
CA LEU A 124 9.32 -1.50 2.20
C LEU A 124 9.84 -2.62 1.32
N GLY A 125 11.16 -2.83 1.29
CA GLY A 125 11.77 -3.91 0.55
C GLY A 125 11.24 -5.30 0.89
N THR A 126 10.89 -5.55 2.14
CA THR A 126 10.38 -6.86 2.57
C THR A 126 8.96 -7.13 2.06
N ALA A 127 8.27 -6.12 1.52
CA ALA A 127 6.95 -6.26 0.92
C ALA A 127 7.02 -6.87 -0.50
N TRP A 128 8.18 -6.81 -1.15
CA TRP A 128 8.39 -7.35 -2.49
C TRP A 128 8.82 -8.82 -2.39
N ALA A 129 8.08 -9.69 -3.06
CA ALA A 129 8.41 -11.11 -3.13
C ALA A 129 8.92 -11.45 -4.53
N PRO A 130 9.87 -12.38 -4.69
CA PRO A 130 10.16 -12.96 -5.99
C PRO A 130 8.86 -13.44 -6.67
N LEU A 131 8.67 -13.09 -7.94
CA LEU A 131 7.54 -13.59 -8.75
C LEU A 131 7.56 -15.13 -8.80
N SER A 132 8.74 -15.71 -8.64
CA SER A 132 9.01 -17.13 -8.46
C SER A 132 8.50 -17.73 -7.16
N ASN A 133 8.25 -16.95 -6.11
CA ASN A 133 7.54 -17.45 -4.93
C ASN A 133 6.02 -17.43 -5.12
N LEU A 134 5.53 -16.76 -6.18
CA LEU A 134 4.14 -16.84 -6.63
C LEU A 134 3.93 -17.98 -7.64
N ASN A 135 4.97 -18.38 -8.41
CA ASN A 135 4.86 -19.36 -9.51
C ASN A 135 5.97 -20.45 -9.62
N GLY A 136 6.92 -20.52 -8.69
CA GLY A 136 7.88 -21.62 -8.53
C GLY A 136 9.21 -21.61 -9.32
N ALA A 137 9.81 -20.49 -9.74
CA ALA A 137 11.11 -20.55 -10.46
C ALA A 137 12.05 -19.32 -10.34
N ASP A 138 13.25 -19.55 -9.81
CA ASP A 138 14.46 -18.72 -9.81
C ASP A 138 14.58 -17.58 -8.79
N ARG A 139 15.72 -17.52 -8.08
CA ARG A 139 16.03 -16.49 -7.06
C ARG A 139 16.41 -15.15 -7.68
N ASP A 140 16.80 -15.16 -8.95
CA ASP A 140 17.25 -13.97 -9.71
C ASP A 140 16.16 -13.34 -10.60
N GLY A 141 14.95 -13.92 -10.63
CA GLY A 141 13.81 -13.39 -11.40
C GLY A 141 13.21 -12.08 -10.87
N PRO A 142 12.23 -11.48 -11.56
CA PRO A 142 11.55 -10.26 -11.11
C PRO A 142 10.98 -10.39 -9.69
N ILE A 143 10.94 -9.28 -8.96
CA ILE A 143 10.18 -9.16 -7.72
C ILE A 143 8.85 -8.48 -8.00
N ALA A 144 7.84 -8.84 -7.23
CA ALA A 144 6.50 -8.34 -7.41
C ALA A 144 5.75 -8.17 -6.09
N ILE A 145 4.71 -7.35 -6.14
CA ILE A 145 3.75 -7.16 -5.06
C ILE A 145 2.34 -7.19 -5.65
N GLU A 146 1.38 -7.78 -4.93
CA GLU A 146 -0.02 -7.67 -5.35
C GLU A 146 -0.52 -6.24 -5.09
N SER A 147 -1.12 -5.58 -6.09
CA SER A 147 -1.68 -4.21 -6.00
C SER A 147 -2.62 -4.07 -4.80
N TYR A 148 -3.34 -5.15 -4.49
CA TYR A 148 -4.21 -5.30 -3.34
C TYR A 148 -3.51 -5.02 -2.00
N PHE A 149 -2.30 -5.55 -1.82
CA PHE A 149 -1.55 -5.38 -0.58
C PHE A 149 -1.07 -3.94 -0.38
N ALA A 150 -0.79 -3.22 -1.48
CA ALA A 150 -0.46 -1.79 -1.42
C ALA A 150 -1.64 -0.94 -0.92
N VAL A 151 -2.89 -1.32 -1.23
CA VAL A 151 -4.08 -0.64 -0.69
C VAL A 151 -4.23 -0.88 0.80
N ALA A 152 -4.07 -2.13 1.26
CA ALA A 152 -4.10 -2.46 2.68
C ALA A 152 -3.01 -1.71 3.46
N PHE A 153 -1.80 -1.65 2.89
CA PHE A 153 -0.71 -0.84 3.43
C PHE A 153 -1.09 0.65 3.53
N ALA A 154 -1.59 1.26 2.45
CA ALA A 154 -1.96 2.67 2.44
C ALA A 154 -3.10 3.01 3.40
N ASN A 155 -4.02 2.08 3.65
CA ASN A 155 -5.12 2.21 4.63
C ASN A 155 -4.65 2.33 6.06
N GLU A 156 -3.57 1.64 6.44
CA GLU A 156 -3.01 1.78 7.79
C GLU A 156 -2.09 3.00 7.89
N LEU A 157 -1.39 3.34 6.81
CA LEU A 157 -0.38 4.41 6.83
C LEU A 157 -1.01 5.81 6.84
N CYS A 158 -1.98 6.04 5.95
CA CYS A 158 -2.55 7.36 5.71
C CYS A 158 -3.85 7.58 6.48
N GLU A 159 -4.23 8.84 6.62
CA GLU A 159 -5.57 9.18 7.11
C GLU A 159 -6.67 8.56 6.22
N PRO A 160 -7.80 8.12 6.80
CA PRO A 160 -8.91 7.54 6.04
C PRO A 160 -9.43 8.49 4.95
N ILE A 161 -9.82 7.90 3.82
CA ILE A 161 -10.59 8.61 2.79
C ILE A 161 -11.98 8.93 3.38
N PRO A 162 -12.52 10.14 3.16
CA PRO A 162 -13.85 10.51 3.65
C PRO A 162 -14.92 9.49 3.23
N GLY A 163 -15.76 9.07 4.18
CA GLY A 163 -16.75 8.01 3.97
C GLY A 163 -17.81 8.36 2.93
N ASP A 164 -18.21 9.62 2.86
CA ASP A 164 -19.12 10.18 1.84
C ASP A 164 -18.55 10.04 0.43
N TRP A 165 -17.23 10.16 0.25
CA TRP A 165 -16.58 9.94 -1.04
C TRP A 165 -16.57 8.46 -1.42
N LEU A 166 -16.34 7.56 -0.45
CA LEU A 166 -16.37 6.12 -0.67
C LEU A 166 -17.78 5.63 -1.02
N GLU A 167 -18.80 6.10 -0.32
CA GLU A 167 -20.21 5.81 -0.61
C GLU A 167 -20.58 6.29 -2.02
N PHE A 168 -20.32 7.58 -2.33
CA PHE A 168 -20.64 8.14 -3.63
C PHE A 168 -19.97 7.39 -4.78
N ALA A 169 -18.67 7.10 -4.68
CA ALA A 169 -17.93 6.41 -5.72
C ALA A 169 -18.48 4.99 -5.94
N ARG A 170 -18.74 4.26 -4.85
CA ARG A 170 -19.26 2.89 -4.91
C ARG A 170 -20.67 2.82 -5.49
N GLU A 171 -21.55 3.75 -5.11
CA GLU A 171 -22.92 3.80 -5.64
C GLU A 171 -22.94 4.16 -7.12
N LYS A 172 -22.01 5.03 -7.54
CA LYS A 172 -21.91 5.45 -8.93
C LYS A 172 -21.39 4.33 -9.84
N ASP A 173 -20.27 3.72 -9.47
CA ASP A 173 -19.64 2.64 -10.23
C ASP A 173 -18.70 1.83 -9.30
N PRO A 174 -19.06 0.58 -8.93
CA PRO A 174 -18.24 -0.27 -8.08
C PRO A 174 -16.85 -0.60 -8.64
N ASP A 175 -16.72 -0.77 -9.95
CA ASP A 175 -15.44 -1.09 -10.58
C ASP A 175 -14.53 0.14 -10.57
N PHE A 176 -15.12 1.32 -10.81
CA PHE A 176 -14.42 2.59 -10.69
C PHE A 176 -13.96 2.88 -9.25
N TYR A 177 -14.79 2.55 -8.27
CA TYR A 177 -14.44 2.62 -6.85
C TYR A 177 -13.23 1.72 -6.53
N GLU A 178 -13.26 0.45 -6.92
CA GLU A 178 -12.15 -0.50 -6.70
C GLU A 178 -10.87 0.02 -7.39
N LEU A 179 -10.99 0.47 -8.64
CA LEU A 179 -9.87 1.01 -9.41
C LEU A 179 -9.24 2.24 -8.76
N SER A 180 -10.07 3.17 -8.26
CA SER A 180 -9.62 4.39 -7.59
C SER A 180 -8.90 4.07 -6.28
N LEU A 181 -9.38 3.08 -5.52
CA LEU A 181 -8.69 2.59 -4.32
C LEU A 181 -7.34 1.96 -4.66
N LEU A 182 -7.30 1.07 -5.67
CA LEU A 182 -6.07 0.42 -6.14
C LEU A 182 -5.02 1.45 -6.55
N ARG A 183 -5.39 2.38 -7.44
CA ARG A 183 -4.47 3.42 -7.93
C ARG A 183 -3.97 4.32 -6.81
N SER A 184 -4.87 4.83 -5.96
CA SER A 184 -4.46 5.72 -4.87
C SER A 184 -3.59 5.02 -3.82
N GLY A 185 -3.84 3.74 -3.52
CA GLY A 185 -3.01 2.95 -2.61
C GLY A 185 -1.63 2.65 -3.17
N VAL A 186 -1.56 2.20 -4.43
CA VAL A 186 -0.29 1.93 -5.12
C VAL A 186 0.53 3.20 -5.30
N PHE A 187 -0.12 4.31 -5.61
CA PHE A 187 0.54 5.61 -5.70
C PHE A 187 1.27 5.97 -4.39
N VAL A 188 0.60 5.83 -3.23
CA VAL A 188 1.22 6.09 -1.91
C VAL A 188 2.40 5.16 -1.67
N PHE A 189 2.22 3.87 -1.95
CA PHE A 189 3.26 2.86 -1.78
C PHE A 189 4.51 3.19 -2.59
N LEU A 190 4.36 3.59 -3.86
CA LEU A 190 5.46 3.97 -4.74
C LEU A 190 6.06 5.34 -4.39
N ALA A 191 5.25 6.30 -3.91
CA ALA A 191 5.75 7.59 -3.44
C ALA A 191 6.73 7.41 -2.28
N LEU A 192 6.47 6.50 -1.33
CA LEU A 192 7.44 6.20 -0.28
C LEU A 192 8.73 5.60 -0.84
N HIS A 193 8.63 4.72 -1.85
CA HIS A 193 9.81 4.20 -2.54
C HIS A 193 10.63 5.33 -3.17
N LEU A 194 10.01 6.42 -3.62
CA LEU A 194 10.72 7.60 -4.13
C LEU A 194 11.31 8.50 -3.04
N GLY A 195 11.02 8.24 -1.76
CA GLY A 195 11.52 9.00 -0.61
C GLY A 195 10.56 10.08 -0.12
N TYR A 196 9.28 10.04 -0.48
CA TYR A 196 8.28 10.95 0.09
C TYR A 196 7.82 10.41 1.45
N LEU A 197 8.20 11.07 2.53
CA LEU A 197 8.06 10.57 3.91
C LEU A 197 7.05 11.35 4.77
N ASP A 198 6.53 12.48 4.29
CA ASP A 198 5.55 13.27 5.04
C ASP A 198 4.16 12.60 4.98
N LEU A 199 3.69 12.09 6.13
CA LEU A 199 2.42 11.38 6.26
C LEU A 199 1.19 12.24 5.93
N LYS A 200 1.22 13.53 6.27
CA LYS A 200 0.11 14.46 5.99
C LYS A 200 0.01 14.71 4.50
N MET A 201 1.16 14.95 3.87
CA MET A 201 1.27 15.14 2.42
C MET A 201 0.86 13.87 1.66
N LEU A 202 1.33 12.68 2.07
CA LEU A 202 0.93 11.41 1.46
C LEU A 202 -0.59 11.19 1.59
N SER A 203 -1.16 11.47 2.74
CA SER A 203 -2.61 11.38 2.97
C SER A 203 -3.39 12.36 2.09
N ALA A 204 -2.92 13.60 1.96
CA ALA A 204 -3.52 14.61 1.10
C ALA A 204 -3.46 14.18 -0.38
N TYR A 205 -2.32 13.66 -0.84
CA TYR A 205 -2.19 13.17 -2.21
C TYR A 205 -3.01 11.92 -2.49
N ARG A 206 -3.14 11.01 -1.52
CA ARG A 206 -4.01 9.83 -1.63
C ARG A 206 -5.47 10.25 -1.82
N LYS A 207 -5.96 11.13 -0.93
CA LYS A 207 -7.32 11.70 -1.00
C LYS A 207 -7.52 12.44 -2.31
N ARG A 208 -6.54 13.23 -2.74
CA ARG A 208 -6.58 13.94 -4.03
C ARG A 208 -6.68 12.99 -5.19
N PHE A 209 -5.80 11.98 -5.29
CA PHE A 209 -5.81 11.00 -6.37
C PHE A 209 -7.19 10.33 -6.44
N PHE A 210 -7.67 9.80 -5.31
CA PHE A 210 -8.98 9.19 -5.21
C PHE A 210 -10.10 10.17 -5.64
N SER A 211 -10.05 11.42 -5.18
CA SER A 211 -11.03 12.44 -5.54
C SER A 211 -10.96 12.86 -7.00
N ASP A 212 -9.77 13.01 -7.58
CA ASP A 212 -9.59 13.49 -8.96
C ASP A 212 -10.18 12.49 -9.95
N GLU A 213 -10.06 11.19 -9.63
CA GLU A 213 -10.76 10.11 -10.33
C GLU A 213 -12.29 10.29 -10.18
N ILE A 214 -12.81 10.46 -8.97
CA ILE A 214 -14.26 10.62 -8.72
C ILE A 214 -14.83 11.94 -9.25
N LYS A 215 -14.02 12.98 -9.38
CA LYS A 215 -14.41 14.32 -9.85
C LYS A 215 -14.58 14.44 -11.35
N ILE A 216 -14.13 13.44 -12.10
CA ILE A 216 -14.56 13.24 -13.51
C ILE A 216 -16.11 13.21 -13.60
N PHE A 217 -16.80 13.13 -12.46
CA PHE A 217 -18.19 12.80 -12.34
C PHE A 217 -19.06 13.67 -11.40
N GLY A 218 -18.59 14.82 -10.87
CA GLY A 218 -19.51 15.90 -10.46
C GLY A 218 -19.38 16.61 -9.09
N SER A 219 -18.23 16.68 -8.40
CA SER A 219 -18.13 17.52 -7.18
C SER A 219 -16.91 18.43 -7.14
N GLY A 220 -17.12 19.73 -6.95
CA GLY A 220 -16.05 20.71 -6.75
C GLY A 220 -15.25 20.35 -5.49
N GLY A 221 -13.95 20.11 -5.63
CA GLY A 221 -13.12 19.77 -4.48
C GLY A 221 -12.34 20.94 -3.93
N ALA A 222 -12.01 20.81 -2.64
CA ALA A 222 -11.07 21.65 -1.93
C ALA A 222 -9.79 21.88 -2.75
N GLU A 223 -9.37 23.13 -2.82
CA GLU A 223 -8.09 23.56 -3.38
C GLU A 223 -6.96 22.78 -2.70
N SER A 224 -6.43 21.79 -3.40
CA SER A 224 -5.24 21.06 -2.95
C SER A 224 -4.06 21.50 -3.81
N ALA A 225 -2.95 21.81 -3.14
CA ALA A 225 -1.71 22.21 -3.80
C ALA A 225 -1.35 21.21 -4.91
N PRO A 226 -0.92 21.68 -6.10
CA PRO A 226 -0.60 20.82 -7.24
C PRO A 226 0.37 19.71 -6.85
N PHE A 227 0.24 18.54 -7.49
CA PHE A 227 1.31 17.55 -7.44
C PHE A 227 2.61 18.20 -7.91
N SER A 228 3.73 17.87 -7.24
CA SER A 228 5.04 18.15 -7.81
C SER A 228 5.15 17.49 -9.19
N LEU A 229 6.05 17.97 -10.06
CA LEU A 229 6.22 17.38 -11.39
C LEU A 229 6.51 15.87 -11.30
N GLU A 230 7.33 15.46 -10.33
CA GLU A 230 7.63 14.05 -10.06
C GLU A 230 6.35 13.30 -9.63
N LEU A 231 5.57 13.81 -8.67
CA LEU A 231 4.35 13.11 -8.25
C LEU A 231 3.24 13.09 -9.31
N ALA A 232 3.18 14.10 -10.18
CA ALA A 232 2.26 14.13 -11.32
C ALA A 232 2.61 13.05 -12.35
N GLU A 233 3.90 12.84 -12.61
CA GLU A 233 4.39 11.78 -13.48
C GLU A 233 4.17 10.39 -12.85
N LEU A 234 4.40 10.23 -11.53
CA LEU A 234 4.08 8.99 -10.81
C LEU A 234 2.57 8.67 -10.88
N LYS A 235 1.72 9.69 -10.73
CA LYS A 235 0.26 9.53 -10.88
C LYS A 235 -0.10 8.97 -12.25
N ARG A 236 0.38 9.60 -13.33
CA ARG A 236 0.15 9.13 -14.70
C ARG A 236 0.67 7.71 -14.93
N TRP A 237 1.85 7.40 -14.38
CA TRP A 237 2.40 6.06 -14.49
C TRP A 237 1.51 5.02 -13.77
N THR A 238 1.02 5.36 -12.57
CA THR A 238 0.13 4.48 -11.79
C THR A 238 -1.22 4.25 -12.50
N GLU A 239 -1.78 5.28 -13.14
CA GLU A 239 -3.01 5.18 -13.94
C GLU A 239 -2.85 4.24 -15.14
N ASN A 240 -1.72 4.35 -15.84
CA ASN A 240 -1.40 3.49 -16.98
C ASN A 240 -1.09 2.06 -16.56
N LEU A 241 -0.40 1.89 -15.44
CA LEU A 241 -0.08 0.59 -14.86
C LEU A 241 -1.36 -0.17 -14.50
N ILE A 242 -2.24 0.49 -13.74
CA ILE A 242 -3.47 -0.09 -13.22
C ILE A 242 -4.63 0.47 -14.05
N HIS A 243 -4.80 -0.05 -15.26
CA HIS A 243 -5.86 0.36 -16.17
C HIS A 243 -7.17 -0.43 -15.99
N SER A 244 -7.13 -1.51 -15.20
CA SER A 244 -8.26 -2.37 -14.87
C SER A 244 -8.15 -2.88 -13.42
N PRO A 245 -9.27 -3.11 -12.70
CA PRO A 245 -9.28 -3.79 -11.40
C PRO A 245 -8.65 -5.19 -11.42
N GLU A 246 -8.51 -5.79 -12.61
CA GLU A 246 -7.87 -7.10 -12.80
C GLU A 246 -6.34 -7.07 -12.75
N VAL A 247 -5.72 -5.88 -12.71
CA VAL A 247 -4.27 -5.76 -12.55
C VAL A 247 -3.89 -6.05 -11.11
N LEU A 248 -3.70 -7.34 -10.83
CA LEU A 248 -3.45 -7.85 -9.48
C LEU A 248 -2.00 -7.69 -9.03
N THR A 249 -1.04 -7.52 -9.95
CA THR A 249 0.39 -7.62 -9.63
C THR A 249 1.20 -6.51 -10.27
N ILE A 250 2.10 -5.91 -9.49
CA ILE A 250 3.11 -4.94 -9.91
C ILE A 250 4.46 -5.65 -9.87
N SER A 251 5.13 -5.73 -11.01
CA SER A 251 6.43 -6.41 -11.18
C SER A 251 7.54 -5.38 -11.40
N SER A 252 8.75 -5.70 -10.92
CA SER A 252 9.95 -4.89 -11.16
C SER A 252 10.26 -4.71 -12.64
N ASP A 253 9.87 -5.66 -13.50
CA ASP A 253 10.12 -5.61 -14.94
C ASP A 253 9.37 -4.47 -15.64
N GLN A 254 8.24 -4.04 -15.04
CA GLN A 254 7.47 -2.92 -15.57
C GLN A 254 8.24 -1.59 -15.47
N PHE A 255 9.32 -1.54 -14.68
CA PHE A 255 10.22 -0.39 -14.62
C PHE A 255 11.39 -0.49 -15.60
N GLU A 256 11.66 -1.64 -16.22
CA GLU A 256 12.88 -1.86 -17.00
C GLU A 256 12.89 -1.14 -18.35
N HIS A 257 11.74 -1.06 -19.00
CA HIS A 257 11.61 -0.49 -20.34
C HIS A 257 11.14 0.97 -20.33
N SER A 258 10.93 1.55 -19.15
CA SER A 258 10.44 2.92 -19.04
C SER A 258 11.58 3.93 -18.99
N ILE A 259 11.51 4.93 -19.87
CA ILE A 259 12.50 6.01 -20.00
C ILE A 259 12.26 7.12 -18.95
N SER A 260 11.13 7.07 -18.24
CA SER A 260 10.78 8.02 -17.19
C SER A 260 11.85 8.05 -16.09
N ARG A 261 12.18 9.26 -15.62
CA ARG A 261 13.10 9.46 -14.49
C ARG A 261 12.62 8.75 -13.23
N ILE A 262 11.32 8.70 -13.03
CA ILE A 262 10.69 8.08 -11.85
C ILE A 262 10.82 6.58 -11.89
N THR A 263 10.53 5.96 -13.02
CA THR A 263 10.66 4.52 -13.17
C THR A 263 12.11 4.08 -13.04
N GLN A 264 13.06 4.87 -13.53
CA GLN A 264 14.50 4.62 -13.32
C GLN A 264 14.89 4.72 -11.84
N LYS A 265 14.38 5.73 -11.12
CA LYS A 265 14.60 5.88 -9.67
C LYS A 265 13.98 4.74 -8.86
N LEU A 266 12.77 4.31 -9.19
CA LEU A 266 12.13 3.13 -8.60
C LEU A 266 12.93 1.86 -8.87
N LYS A 267 13.35 1.64 -10.13
CA LYS A 267 14.19 0.51 -10.53
C LYS A 267 15.48 0.46 -9.70
N SER A 268 16.23 1.56 -9.66
CA SER A 268 17.49 1.65 -8.90
C SER A 268 17.28 1.31 -7.43
N ARG A 269 16.24 1.89 -6.80
CA ARG A 269 15.93 1.64 -5.39
C ARG A 269 15.51 0.21 -5.10
N LEU A 270 14.70 -0.40 -5.97
CA LEU A 270 14.30 -1.81 -5.83
C LEU A 270 15.49 -2.75 -6.03
N GLN A 271 16.38 -2.45 -6.99
CA GLN A 271 17.61 -3.22 -7.19
C GLN A 271 18.54 -3.12 -5.97
N ARG A 272 18.67 -1.94 -5.37
CA ARG A 272 19.44 -1.74 -4.12
C ARG A 272 18.88 -2.59 -2.99
N VAL A 273 17.59 -2.43 -2.72
CA VAL A 273 16.87 -3.21 -1.70
C VAL A 273 17.05 -4.71 -1.91
N ARG A 274 16.94 -5.18 -3.15
CA ARG A 274 17.10 -6.59 -3.46
C ARG A 274 18.50 -7.09 -3.09
N ARG A 275 19.56 -6.37 -3.46
CA ARG A 275 20.94 -6.72 -3.11
C ARG A 275 21.12 -6.81 -1.59
N GLU A 276 20.60 -5.82 -0.86
CA GLU A 276 20.68 -5.77 0.60
C GLU A 276 19.91 -6.92 1.28
N LEU A 277 18.76 -7.33 0.72
CA LEU A 277 17.98 -8.46 1.25
C LEU A 277 18.62 -9.83 0.94
N THR A 278 19.31 -9.96 -0.20
CA THR A 278 20.01 -11.21 -0.57
C THR A 278 21.34 -11.39 0.16
N ASP A 279 22.02 -10.29 0.49
CA ASP A 279 23.29 -10.30 1.22
C ASP A 279 23.26 -9.24 2.34
N PRO A 280 22.85 -9.62 3.56
CA PRO A 280 22.86 -8.74 4.73
C PRO A 280 24.26 -8.30 5.18
N ALA A 281 25.34 -8.82 4.60
CA ALA A 281 26.71 -8.36 4.86
C ALA A 281 27.13 -7.23 3.90
N SER A 282 26.41 -7.04 2.78
CA SER A 282 26.66 -5.94 1.82
C SER A 282 26.25 -4.54 2.35
N THR A 283 25.59 -4.49 3.51
CA THR A 283 24.86 -3.33 4.05
C THR A 283 25.74 -2.18 4.56
N LEU A 284 27.07 -2.31 4.52
CA LEU A 284 28.00 -1.32 5.10
C LEU A 284 28.95 -0.65 4.11
N ALA A 285 29.02 -1.09 2.85
CA ALA A 285 30.08 -0.65 1.93
C ALA A 285 29.67 0.38 0.86
N HIS A 286 28.38 0.60 0.61
CA HIS A 286 27.91 1.39 -0.55
C HIS A 286 27.15 2.68 -0.21
N THR A 287 27.06 3.05 1.07
CA THR A 287 26.26 4.20 1.52
C THR A 287 26.78 5.58 1.12
N TYR A 288 27.97 5.69 0.54
CA TYR A 288 28.60 7.00 0.30
C TYR A 288 29.20 7.22 -1.10
N ASP A 289 28.92 6.35 -2.07
CA ASP A 289 29.38 6.54 -3.47
C ASP A 289 28.24 6.52 -4.49
N ASP A 290 27.02 6.87 -4.06
CA ASP A 290 25.98 7.31 -4.99
C ASP A 290 26.31 8.75 -5.36
N GLY A 291 27.09 8.86 -6.44
CA GLY A 291 27.41 10.11 -7.10
C GLY A 291 26.23 11.06 -7.03
N GLY A 292 26.46 12.17 -6.32
CA GLY A 292 25.85 13.42 -6.73
C GLY A 292 25.94 13.46 -8.25
N LEU A 293 24.88 13.93 -8.89
CA LEU A 293 24.90 14.34 -10.29
C LEU A 293 26.01 15.39 -10.43
N GLY A 294 27.24 14.90 -10.52
CA GLY A 294 28.44 15.65 -10.73
C GLY A 294 28.27 16.17 -12.12
N ASN A 295 28.24 17.50 -12.22
CA ASN A 295 28.39 18.20 -13.47
C ASN A 295 29.43 17.46 -14.30
N HIS A 296 29.02 16.80 -15.38
CA HIS A 296 29.92 16.49 -16.48
C HIS A 296 30.32 17.85 -17.05
N ARG A 297 31.36 18.46 -16.46
CA ARG A 297 32.22 19.38 -17.17
C ARG A 297 33.15 18.51 -18.01
N PRO A 298 33.09 18.60 -19.35
CA PRO A 298 34.17 18.13 -20.17
C PRO A 298 35.29 19.17 -20.04
N GLU A 299 36.18 19.00 -19.07
CA GLU A 299 37.45 19.72 -19.03
C GLU A 299 38.53 18.78 -19.57
N GLU A 300 39.00 19.17 -20.76
CA GLU A 300 40.42 19.18 -21.16
C GLU A 300 41.10 17.83 -21.41
N GLU A 301 40.89 17.30 -22.62
CA GLU A 301 41.84 16.41 -23.28
C GLU A 301 43.19 17.12 -23.48
N GLU A 302 44.17 16.70 -22.68
CA GLU A 302 45.54 16.38 -23.08
C GLU A 302 46.21 17.35 -24.08
N ALA A 303 46.65 18.48 -23.55
CA ALA A 303 47.89 19.12 -23.99
C ALA A 303 49.09 18.33 -23.45
N GLU A 304 49.36 17.13 -23.97
CA GLU A 304 50.63 16.44 -23.73
C GLU A 304 50.99 15.47 -24.88
N ARG A 305 51.25 16.05 -26.05
CA ARG A 305 52.22 15.45 -27.00
C ARG A 305 53.54 16.21 -26.91
N VAL A 306 54.42 15.63 -26.09
CA VAL A 306 55.88 15.62 -26.20
C VAL A 306 56.28 15.69 -27.69
N GLY A 307 57.13 16.63 -28.13
CA GLY A 307 58.49 16.82 -27.64
C GLY A 307 59.42 15.99 -28.51
#